data_AF-A0A1H0BXC8-F1
#
_entry.id   AF-A0A1H0BXC8-F1
#
_cell.length_a   1.000
_cell.length_b   1.000
_cell.length_c   1.000
_cell.angle_alpha   90.00
_cell.angle_beta   90.00
_cell.angle_gamma   90.00
#
_symmetry.space_group_name_H-M   'P 1'
#
loop_
_entity.id
_entity.type
_entity.pdbx_description
1 polymer ?
#
loop_
_entity_poly.entity_id
_entity_poly.type
_entity_poly.pdbx_seq_one_letter_code
_entity_poly.pdbx_strand_id
1 'polypeptide(L)'
;MYIENIRVTIKSLPEERYEEFLTKLRKNLIYKYDTKIKPSELKIQVEKFLDSKTDKISIRYLEGYLLTLNDLSVNGGLKAILQGRINTPSTWRDLLIIATEDRPLPKVINREHLDNILIKEIKLLFTNVLTYCAHENKEKLQRNVHKVNDFLTIRMDLD
;
A
#
# COMPACT_ATOMS: atom_id res chain seq x y z
N MET A 1 23.81 7.29 6.18
CA MET A 1 23.52 5.89 5.80
C MET A 1 22.02 5.62 5.73
N TYR A 2 21.26 5.63 6.84
CA TYR A 2 19.82 5.31 6.82
C TYR A 2 18.95 6.24 5.95
N ILE A 3 19.15 7.56 6.05
CA ILE A 3 18.45 8.53 5.20
C ILE A 3 18.81 8.34 3.73
N GLU A 4 20.06 7.98 3.44
CA GLU A 4 20.50 7.73 2.07
C GLU A 4 19.82 6.49 1.49
N ASN A 5 19.67 5.44 2.29
CA ASN A 5 18.93 4.25 1.88
C ASN A 5 17.46 4.57 1.55
N ILE A 6 16.82 5.48 2.29
CA ILE A 6 15.47 5.95 1.97
C ILE A 6 15.46 6.69 0.61
N ARG A 7 16.43 7.58 0.37
CA ARG A 7 16.54 8.29 -0.93
C ARG A 7 16.74 7.33 -2.09
N VAL A 8 17.67 6.37 -1.96
CA VAL A 8 17.94 5.33 -2.97
C VAL A 8 16.68 4.49 -3.22
N THR A 9 15.96 4.13 -2.17
CA THR A 9 14.70 3.39 -2.30
C THR A 9 13.69 4.16 -3.13
N ILE A 10 13.45 5.43 -2.81
CA ILE A 10 12.45 6.24 -3.52
C ILE A 10 12.90 6.52 -4.96
N LYS A 11 14.18 6.80 -5.20
CA LYS A 11 14.75 7.01 -6.55
C LYS A 11 14.66 5.77 -7.44
N SER A 12 14.68 4.58 -6.86
CA SER A 12 14.63 3.32 -7.62
C SER A 12 13.19 2.86 -7.91
N LEU A 13 12.17 3.59 -7.46
CA LEU A 13 10.78 3.29 -7.80
C LEU A 13 10.55 3.52 -9.31
N PRO A 14 9.91 2.57 -10.02
CA PRO A 14 9.40 2.81 -11.36
C PRO A 14 8.43 4.00 -11.40
N GLU A 15 8.31 4.68 -12.54
CA GLU A 15 7.50 5.91 -12.67
C GLU A 15 6.06 5.74 -12.16
N GLU A 16 5.36 4.65 -12.54
CA GLU A 16 4.00 4.34 -12.04
C GLU A 16 3.95 4.25 -10.51
N ARG A 17 4.96 3.62 -9.89
CA ARG A 17 5.07 3.47 -8.43
C ARG A 17 5.49 4.75 -7.74
N TYR A 18 6.29 5.58 -8.40
CA TYR A 18 6.69 6.88 -7.87
C TYR A 18 5.51 7.85 -7.82
N GLU A 19 4.67 7.88 -8.84
CA GLU A 19 3.44 8.69 -8.84
C GLU A 19 2.41 8.15 -7.81
N GLU A 20 2.33 6.81 -7.64
CA GLU A 20 1.57 6.19 -6.54
C GLU A 20 2.12 6.63 -5.17
N PHE A 21 3.44 6.62 -5.00
CA PHE A 21 4.12 7.09 -3.78
C PHE A 21 3.77 8.54 -3.48
N LEU A 22 3.88 9.46 -4.43
CA LEU A 22 3.55 10.88 -4.22
C LEU A 22 2.08 11.07 -3.80
N THR A 23 1.18 10.32 -4.44
CA THR A 23 -0.26 10.36 -4.12
C THR A 23 -0.54 9.89 -2.69
N LYS A 24 0.03 8.74 -2.30
CA LYS A 24 -0.13 8.18 -0.94
C LYS A 24 0.56 9.04 0.11
N LEU A 25 1.77 9.53 -0.16
CA LEU A 25 2.50 10.44 0.71
C LEU A 25 1.69 11.69 1.01
N ARG A 26 1.09 12.31 -0.01
CA ARG A 26 0.24 13.49 0.18
C ARG A 26 -0.93 13.18 1.11
N LYS A 27 -1.60 12.04 0.92
CA LYS A 27 -2.69 11.59 1.81
C LYS A 27 -2.18 11.41 3.24
N ASN A 28 -1.06 10.73 3.43
CA ASN A 28 -0.46 10.51 4.75
C ASN A 28 -0.09 11.84 5.43
N LEU A 29 0.53 12.78 4.72
CA LEU A 29 0.85 14.11 5.23
C LEU A 29 -0.38 14.89 5.67
N ILE A 30 -1.46 14.85 4.88
CA ILE A 30 -2.72 15.53 5.21
C ILE A 30 -3.41 14.88 6.42
N TYR A 31 -3.59 13.55 6.40
CA TYR A 31 -4.45 12.88 7.37
C TYR A 31 -3.75 12.48 8.67
N LYS A 32 -2.43 12.23 8.64
CA LYS A 32 -1.68 11.81 9.84
C LYS A 32 -0.92 12.96 10.49
N TYR A 33 -0.55 13.99 9.71
CA TYR A 33 0.34 15.06 10.15
C TYR A 33 -0.23 16.47 9.91
N ASP A 34 -1.50 16.60 9.52
CA ASP A 34 -2.22 17.86 9.21
C ASP A 34 -1.40 18.83 8.34
N THR A 35 -0.67 18.26 7.38
CA THR A 35 0.23 19.01 6.50
C THR A 35 -0.42 19.16 5.14
N LYS A 36 -1.03 20.34 4.91
CA LYS A 36 -1.65 20.69 3.63
C LYS A 36 -0.57 21.19 2.66
N ILE A 37 -0.38 20.43 1.57
CA ILE A 37 0.58 20.77 0.51
C ILE A 37 -0.04 20.52 -0.86
N LYS A 38 0.28 21.37 -1.84
CA LYS A 38 -0.15 21.17 -3.23
C LYS A 38 0.65 20.03 -3.87
N PRO A 39 0.08 19.28 -4.83
CA PRO A 39 0.79 18.19 -5.49
C PRO A 39 2.12 18.61 -6.13
N SER A 40 2.17 19.76 -6.79
CA SER A 40 3.38 20.30 -7.43
C SER A 40 4.47 20.66 -6.41
N GLU A 41 4.09 21.33 -5.32
CA GLU A 41 5.00 21.69 -4.22
C GLU A 41 5.58 20.44 -3.55
N LEU A 42 4.75 19.42 -3.31
CA LEU A 42 5.18 18.15 -2.74
C LEU A 42 6.22 17.47 -3.62
N LYS A 43 5.97 17.38 -4.94
CA LYS A 43 6.91 16.76 -5.89
C LYS A 43 8.27 17.47 -5.86
N ILE A 44 8.27 18.80 -5.92
CA ILE A 44 9.50 19.61 -5.82
C ILE A 44 10.24 19.35 -4.50
N GLN A 45 9.52 19.26 -3.38
CA GLN A 45 10.12 19.02 -2.08
C GLN A 45 10.74 17.62 -1.98
N VAL A 46 10.05 16.61 -2.49
CA VAL A 46 10.57 15.24 -2.57
C VAL A 46 11.81 15.21 -3.46
N GLU A 47 11.79 15.81 -4.65
CA GLU A 47 12.95 15.87 -5.55
C GLU A 47 14.15 16.56 -4.89
N LYS A 48 13.94 17.69 -4.21
CA LYS A 48 15.01 18.36 -3.45
C LYS A 48 15.60 17.45 -2.37
N PHE A 49 14.77 16.67 -1.68
CA PHE A 49 15.25 15.67 -0.73
C PHE A 49 16.11 14.60 -1.39
N LEU A 50 15.61 14.04 -2.49
CA LEU A 50 16.29 12.97 -3.22
C LEU A 50 17.65 13.46 -3.76
N ASP A 51 17.73 14.71 -4.20
CA ASP A 51 18.95 15.33 -4.72
C ASP A 51 19.93 15.80 -3.63
N SER A 52 19.63 15.58 -2.35
CA SER A 52 20.41 16.13 -1.23
C SER A 52 20.53 17.65 -1.25
N LYS A 53 19.60 18.36 -1.92
CA LYS A 53 19.54 19.84 -1.98
C LYS A 53 18.83 20.42 -0.76
N THR A 54 18.68 19.65 0.31
CA THR A 54 18.01 20.06 1.54
C THR A 54 18.72 19.40 2.72
N ASP A 55 19.32 20.25 3.56
CA ASP A 55 20.13 19.80 4.69
C ASP A 55 19.29 19.35 5.89
N LYS A 56 18.00 19.73 5.90
CA LYS A 56 17.05 19.42 6.98
C LYS A 56 15.69 19.04 6.42
N ILE A 57 15.34 17.77 6.58
CA ILE A 57 13.96 17.31 6.46
C ILE A 57 13.29 17.41 7.80
N SER A 58 12.04 17.88 7.80
CA SER A 58 11.22 17.80 9.00
C SER A 58 10.88 16.34 9.33
N ILE A 59 10.84 16.01 10.61
CA ILE A 59 10.54 14.66 11.09
C ILE A 59 9.22 14.14 10.50
N ARG A 60 8.21 15.00 10.40
CA ARG A 60 6.89 14.66 9.79
C ARG A 60 7.01 14.14 8.36
N TYR A 61 7.89 14.74 7.56
CA TYR A 61 8.12 14.28 6.18
C TYR A 61 8.87 12.95 6.16
N LEU A 62 9.85 12.78 7.03
CA LEU A 62 10.57 11.51 7.15
C LEU A 62 9.63 10.37 7.55
N GLU A 63 8.82 10.57 8.59
CA GLU A 63 7.81 9.61 9.02
C GLU A 63 6.75 9.38 7.93
N GLY A 64 6.35 10.44 7.22
CA GLY A 64 5.49 10.35 6.04
C GLY A 64 6.07 9.45 4.94
N TYR A 65 7.35 9.57 4.63
CA TYR A 65 8.01 8.70 3.65
C TYR A 65 8.01 7.24 4.10
N LEU A 66 8.38 6.97 5.35
CA LEU A 66 8.42 5.61 5.89
C LEU A 66 7.04 4.95 5.93
N LEU A 67 6.02 5.70 6.34
CA LEU A 67 4.65 5.23 6.34
C LEU A 67 4.18 4.92 4.92
N THR A 68 4.47 5.82 3.97
CA THR A 68 4.11 5.61 2.57
C THR A 68 4.81 4.40 1.96
N LEU A 69 6.05 4.12 2.35
CA LEU A 69 6.77 2.93 1.91
C LEU A 69 6.15 1.65 2.48
N ASN A 70 5.59 1.68 3.70
CA ASN A 70 4.79 0.57 4.23
C ASN A 70 3.51 0.37 3.39
N ASP A 71 2.82 1.45 3.01
CA ASP A 71 1.61 1.37 2.16
C ASP A 71 1.88 0.80 0.75
N LEU A 72 3.14 0.74 0.32
CA LEU A 72 3.57 0.20 -0.97
C LEU A 72 4.14 -1.22 -0.88
N SER A 73 4.60 -1.64 0.30
CA SER A 73 5.28 -2.90 0.50
C SER A 73 5.25 -3.29 1.98
N VAL A 74 5.07 -4.57 2.27
CA VAL A 74 5.12 -5.09 3.64
C VAL A 74 6.43 -4.74 4.32
N ASN A 75 6.35 -3.99 5.42
CA ASN A 75 7.48 -3.42 6.17
C ASN A 75 8.41 -2.56 5.28
N GLY A 76 7.85 -1.88 4.27
CA GLY A 76 8.62 -1.14 3.28
C GLY A 76 9.47 -0.02 3.88
N GLY A 77 8.98 0.70 4.90
CA GLY A 77 9.76 1.72 5.60
C GLY A 77 11.00 1.12 6.29
N LEU A 78 10.84 0.01 7.00
CA LEU A 78 11.96 -0.69 7.66
C LEU A 78 12.96 -1.24 6.64
N LYS A 79 12.47 -1.87 5.57
CA LYS A 79 13.32 -2.39 4.48
C LYS A 79 14.07 -1.26 3.76
N ALA A 80 13.42 -0.11 3.54
CA ALA A 80 14.06 1.06 2.95
C ALA A 80 15.20 1.57 3.85
N ILE A 81 14.98 1.67 5.16
CA ILE A 81 16.03 2.08 6.12
C ILE A 81 17.20 1.11 6.09
N LEU A 82 16.94 -0.19 6.24
CA LEU A 82 17.98 -1.19 6.46
C LEU A 82 18.67 -1.65 5.18
N GLN A 83 17.94 -1.71 4.06
CA GLN A 83 18.37 -2.39 2.83
C GLN A 83 18.39 -1.47 1.61
N GLY A 84 17.83 -0.27 1.67
CA GLY A 84 17.79 0.65 0.53
C GLY A 84 16.90 0.19 -0.63
N ARG A 85 15.94 -0.70 -0.35
CA ARG A 85 14.97 -1.20 -1.33
C ARG A 85 13.68 -1.64 -0.66
N ILE A 86 12.60 -1.66 -1.44
CA ILE A 86 11.35 -2.35 -1.10
C ILE A 86 11.05 -3.42 -2.14
N ASN A 87 10.39 -4.49 -1.72
CA ASN A 87 10.03 -5.58 -2.62
C ASN A 87 8.59 -5.41 -3.07
N THR A 88 8.30 -5.78 -4.32
CA THR A 88 6.93 -6.05 -4.73
C THR A 88 6.37 -7.24 -3.96
N PRO A 89 5.06 -7.25 -3.65
CA PRO A 89 4.43 -8.42 -3.06
C PRO A 89 4.60 -9.61 -4.00
N SER A 90 5.27 -10.65 -3.51
CA SER A 90 5.52 -11.90 -4.25
C SER A 90 4.79 -13.09 -3.62
N THR A 91 4.20 -12.90 -2.44
CA THR A 91 3.41 -13.92 -1.75
C THR A 91 1.98 -13.46 -1.52
N TRP A 92 1.07 -14.43 -1.37
CA TRP A 92 -0.32 -14.19 -0.96
C TRP A 92 -0.41 -13.37 0.33
N ARG A 93 0.49 -13.68 1.28
CA ARG A 93 0.59 -12.95 2.54
C ARG A 93 0.88 -11.48 2.29
N ASP A 94 1.84 -11.18 1.41
CA ASP A 94 2.23 -9.79 1.14
C ASP A 94 1.09 -9.02 0.48
N LEU A 95 0.42 -9.65 -0.49
CA LEU A 95 -0.74 -9.07 -1.16
C LEU A 95 -1.87 -8.78 -0.18
N LEU A 96 -2.22 -9.74 0.68
CA LEU A 96 -3.30 -9.58 1.66
C LEU A 96 -3.00 -8.51 2.69
N ILE A 97 -1.76 -8.44 3.20
CA ILE A 97 -1.35 -7.38 4.13
C ILE A 97 -1.54 -6.02 3.44
N ILE A 98 -0.94 -5.80 2.27
CA ILE A 98 -1.01 -4.51 1.56
C ILE A 98 -2.46 -4.13 1.21
N ALA A 99 -3.29 -5.10 0.83
CA ALA A 99 -4.69 -4.85 0.44
C ALA A 99 -5.64 -4.58 1.62
N THR A 100 -5.23 -4.91 2.86
CA THR A 100 -6.09 -4.80 4.05
C THR A 100 -5.54 -3.87 5.13
N GLU A 101 -4.29 -3.42 5.02
CA GLU A 101 -3.60 -2.60 6.03
C GLU A 101 -4.35 -1.31 6.41
N ASP A 102 -5.12 -0.74 5.48
CA ASP A 102 -5.89 0.48 5.69
C ASP A 102 -7.30 0.26 6.29
N ARG A 103 -7.75 -0.99 6.45
CA ARG A 103 -9.13 -1.31 6.84
C ARG A 103 -9.22 -2.17 8.09
N PRO A 104 -9.84 -1.67 9.19
CA PRO A 104 -10.13 -2.52 10.33
C PRO A 104 -11.22 -3.54 9.97
N LEU A 105 -11.24 -4.65 10.71
CA LEU A 105 -12.32 -5.63 10.61
C LEU A 105 -13.68 -4.96 10.86
N PRO A 106 -14.74 -5.25 10.08
CA PRO A 106 -16.09 -4.75 10.32
C PRO A 106 -16.57 -5.03 11.74
N LYS A 107 -17.17 -4.02 12.39
CA LYS A 107 -17.63 -4.11 13.80
C LYS A 107 -18.67 -5.20 14.06
N VAL A 108 -19.41 -5.60 13.01
CA VAL A 108 -20.45 -6.65 13.08
C VAL A 108 -19.86 -8.06 13.21
N ILE A 109 -18.58 -8.24 12.91
CA ILE A 109 -17.91 -9.55 13.03
C ILE A 109 -17.48 -9.74 14.48
N ASN A 110 -18.10 -10.70 15.18
CA ASN A 110 -17.65 -11.13 16.50
C ASN A 110 -16.28 -11.83 16.37
N ARG A 111 -15.27 -11.30 17.08
CA ARG A 111 -13.91 -11.84 17.07
C ARG A 111 -13.83 -13.24 17.66
N GLU A 112 -14.74 -13.60 18.56
CA GLU A 112 -14.79 -14.94 19.15
C GLU A 112 -15.19 -16.01 18.13
N HIS A 113 -15.86 -15.63 17.04
CA HIS A 113 -16.22 -16.54 15.95
C HIS A 113 -15.08 -16.76 14.96
N LEU A 114 -13.96 -16.02 15.06
CA LEU A 114 -12.80 -16.16 14.18
C LEU A 114 -11.91 -17.33 14.62
N ASP A 115 -12.47 -18.53 14.59
CA ASP A 115 -11.73 -19.75 14.87
C ASP A 115 -10.84 -20.19 13.69
N ASN A 116 -10.05 -21.25 13.90
CA ASN A 116 -9.15 -21.78 12.89
C ASN A 116 -9.87 -22.29 11.63
N ILE A 117 -11.12 -22.73 11.76
CA ILE A 117 -11.91 -23.25 10.64
C ILE A 117 -12.35 -22.07 9.77
N LEU A 118 -12.97 -21.05 10.36
CA LEU A 118 -13.39 -19.85 9.64
C LEU A 118 -12.20 -19.11 9.03
N ILE A 119 -11.08 -19.01 9.75
CA ILE A 119 -9.84 -18.42 9.20
C ILE A 119 -9.36 -19.19 7.98
N LYS A 120 -9.46 -20.53 7.97
CA LYS A 120 -9.08 -21.36 6.81
C LYS A 120 -10.01 -21.11 5.62
N GLU A 121 -11.31 -21.02 5.85
CA GLU A 121 -12.29 -20.73 4.80
C GLU A 121 -12.11 -19.32 4.21
N ILE A 122 -11.85 -18.31 5.05
CA ILE A 122 -11.54 -16.95 4.59
C ILE A 122 -10.27 -16.96 3.71
N LYS A 123 -9.22 -17.67 4.14
CA LYS A 123 -8.00 -17.83 3.32
C LYS A 123 -8.30 -18.47 1.97
N LEU A 124 -9.06 -19.56 1.96
CA LEU A 124 -9.47 -20.27 0.75
C LEU A 124 -10.29 -19.35 -0.17
N LEU A 125 -11.22 -18.56 0.37
CA LEU A 125 -12.00 -17.59 -0.39
C LEU A 125 -11.10 -16.60 -1.12
N PHE A 126 -10.16 -15.97 -0.41
CA PHE A 126 -9.22 -15.02 -1.02
C PHE A 126 -8.35 -15.67 -2.10
N THR A 127 -7.82 -16.87 -1.83
CA THR A 127 -7.00 -17.60 -2.80
C THR A 127 -7.83 -17.97 -4.03
N ASN A 128 -9.03 -18.52 -3.85
CA ASN A 128 -9.90 -18.95 -4.95
C ASN A 128 -10.32 -17.78 -5.85
N VAL A 129 -10.73 -16.65 -5.26
CA VAL A 129 -11.10 -15.44 -6.00
C VAL A 129 -9.95 -14.98 -6.90
N LEU A 130 -8.76 -14.84 -6.32
CA LEU A 130 -7.61 -14.33 -7.06
C LEU A 130 -7.06 -15.36 -8.06
N THR A 131 -7.10 -16.67 -7.75
CA THR A 131 -6.79 -17.74 -8.69
C THR A 131 -7.75 -17.74 -9.88
N TYR A 132 -9.05 -17.52 -9.64
CA TYR A 132 -10.04 -17.39 -10.71
C TYR A 132 -9.79 -16.17 -11.59
N CYS A 133 -9.38 -15.05 -11.00
CA CYS A 133 -9.08 -13.84 -11.75
C CYS A 133 -7.72 -13.87 -12.47
N ALA A 134 -6.80 -14.75 -12.05
CA ALA A 134 -5.41 -14.78 -12.46
C ALA A 134 -5.26 -14.82 -13.98
N HIS A 135 -4.48 -13.88 -14.52
CA HIS A 135 -4.19 -13.80 -15.95
C HIS A 135 -2.87 -13.03 -16.16
N GLU A 136 -2.06 -13.42 -17.15
CA GLU A 136 -0.77 -12.76 -17.44
C GLU A 136 -0.94 -11.30 -17.89
N ASN A 137 -1.91 -11.03 -18.76
CA ASN A 137 -2.28 -9.67 -19.14
C ASN A 137 -2.94 -8.87 -17.98
N LYS A 138 -2.31 -7.75 -17.60
CA LYS A 138 -2.76 -6.82 -16.53
C LYS A 138 -4.21 -6.36 -16.71
N GLU A 139 -4.62 -5.97 -17.91
CA GLU A 139 -5.99 -5.47 -18.15
C GLU A 139 -7.05 -6.55 -18.00
N LYS A 140 -6.76 -7.79 -18.44
CA LYS A 140 -7.65 -8.93 -18.24
C LYS A 140 -7.75 -9.29 -16.76
N LEU A 141 -6.63 -9.34 -16.04
CA LEU A 141 -6.64 -9.54 -14.58
C LEU A 141 -7.50 -8.49 -13.89
N GLN A 142 -7.30 -7.21 -14.20
CA GLN A 142 -8.10 -6.11 -13.65
C GLN A 142 -9.60 -6.25 -13.96
N ARG A 143 -9.96 -6.55 -15.21
CA ARG A 143 -11.36 -6.79 -15.60
C ARG A 143 -11.98 -7.97 -14.85
N ASN A 144 -11.24 -9.06 -14.65
CA ASN A 144 -11.72 -10.22 -13.92
C ASN A 144 -11.96 -9.90 -12.44
N VAL A 145 -11.01 -9.21 -11.79
CA VAL A 145 -11.16 -8.77 -10.40
C VAL A 145 -12.36 -7.84 -10.26
N HIS A 146 -12.55 -6.92 -11.20
CA HIS A 146 -13.70 -6.01 -11.18
C HIS A 146 -15.03 -6.78 -11.25
N LYS A 147 -15.16 -7.73 -12.19
CA LYS A 147 -16.37 -8.56 -12.32
C LYS A 147 -16.67 -9.38 -11.07
N VAL A 148 -15.66 -9.97 -10.43
CA VAL A 148 -15.87 -10.73 -9.20
C VAL A 148 -16.29 -9.82 -8.05
N ASN A 149 -15.68 -8.64 -7.93
CA ASN A 149 -16.11 -7.65 -6.94
C ASN A 149 -17.56 -7.22 -7.18
N ASP A 150 -17.92 -6.91 -8.43
CA ASP A 150 -19.29 -6.55 -8.80
C ASP A 150 -20.26 -7.65 -8.38
N PHE A 151 -19.96 -8.91 -8.73
CA PHE A 151 -20.75 -10.09 -8.33
C PHE A 151 -20.95 -10.19 -6.80
N LEU A 152 -19.87 -10.04 -6.02
CA LEU A 152 -19.92 -10.10 -4.55
C LEU A 152 -20.67 -8.92 -3.93
N THR A 153 -20.80 -7.81 -4.65
CA THR A 153 -21.52 -6.60 -4.22
C THR A 153 -22.93 -6.49 -4.78
N ILE A 154 -23.37 -7.43 -5.63
CA ILE A 154 -24.79 -7.56 -5.97
C ILE A 154 -25.52 -7.66 -4.65
N ARG A 155 -26.35 -6.66 -4.34
CA ARG A 155 -27.15 -6.66 -3.12
C ARG A 155 -27.88 -8.00 -3.11
N MET A 156 -27.66 -8.77 -2.05
CA MET A 156 -28.67 -9.74 -1.71
C MET A 156 -29.91 -8.91 -1.44
N ASP A 157 -30.87 -8.93 -2.36
CA ASP A 157 -32.26 -8.57 -2.09
C ASP A 157 -32.75 -9.57 -1.03
N LEU A 158 -32.32 -9.34 0.21
CA LEU A 158 -32.89 -9.95 1.40
C LEU A 158 -34.04 -9.04 1.80
N ASP A 159 -35.19 -9.32 1.20
CA ASP A 159 -36.48 -9.04 1.82
C ASP A 159 -36.57 -9.71 3.20
#